data_AF-A0A9P6KYT4-F1
#
_entry.id   AF-A0A9P6KYT4-F1
#
_cell.length_a   1.000
_cell.length_b   1.000
_cell.length_c   1.000
_cell.angle_alpha   90.00
_cell.angle_beta   90.00
_cell.angle_gamma   90.00
#
_symmetry.space_group_name_H-M   'P 1'
#
loop_
_entity.id
_entity.type
_entity.pdbx_description
1 polymer ?
#
loop_
_entity_poly.entity_id
_entity_poly.type
_entity_poly.pdbx_seq_one_letter_code
_entity_poly.pdbx_strand_id
1 'polypeptide(L)'
;MTRLKRLTDFGREDWVRHVDNATLAVNLSYNRAIGCSPYVFRFGRQPEMEIDKATGAKQTIIPKETLIKMRDEHFWKYAKHIEKGKIDIESRLKVGDRVLIFRKIGTDKLEEKWKPGFIITDTILPDAYIVKGIDSNRFLRVNKSHIKLDTVNSR
;
A
#
# COMPACT_ATOMS: atom_id res chain seq x y z
N MET A 1 -1.30 -2.77 -16.45
CA MET A 1 -0.99 -1.75 -17.48
C MET A 1 -1.66 -0.45 -17.07
N THR A 2 -0.91 0.65 -16.89
CA THR A 2 -1.44 1.93 -16.38
C THR A 2 -2.22 2.68 -17.47
N ARG A 3 -3.29 3.38 -17.10
CA ARG A 3 -4.17 4.09 -18.05
C ARG A 3 -3.44 5.19 -18.82
N LEU A 4 -2.50 5.87 -18.15
CA LEU A 4 -1.63 6.87 -18.75
C LEU A 4 -0.81 6.29 -19.92
N LYS A 5 -0.32 5.04 -19.81
CA LYS A 5 0.42 4.39 -20.90
C LYS A 5 -0.45 4.13 -22.13
N ARG A 6 -1.75 3.89 -21.95
CA ARG A 6 -2.67 3.73 -23.09
C ARG A 6 -2.99 5.04 -23.79
N LEU A 7 -2.96 6.15 -23.05
CA LEU A 7 -3.25 7.49 -23.57
C LEU A 7 -2.05 8.16 -24.25
N THR A 8 -0.85 7.60 -24.12
CA THR A 8 0.42 8.21 -24.56
C THR A 8 1.17 7.33 -25.55
N ASP A 9 0.46 6.48 -26.30
CA ASP A 9 1.05 5.47 -27.20
C ASP A 9 2.20 4.69 -26.56
N PHE A 10 1.95 4.17 -25.34
CA PHE A 10 2.91 3.47 -24.50
C PHE A 10 4.10 4.30 -23.99
N GLY A 11 3.89 5.62 -23.82
CA GLY A 11 4.88 6.53 -23.22
C GLY A 11 5.77 7.24 -24.23
N ARG A 12 5.33 7.33 -25.49
CA ARG A 12 6.03 8.06 -26.56
C ARG A 12 5.72 9.55 -26.58
N GLU A 13 4.58 9.97 -26.03
CA GLU A 13 4.10 11.36 -26.06
C GLU A 13 4.15 12.07 -24.69
N ASP A 14 3.91 13.40 -24.72
CA ASP A 14 3.79 14.35 -23.61
C ASP A 14 2.78 13.89 -22.54
N TRP A 15 3.20 12.96 -21.69
CA TRP A 15 2.37 12.36 -20.64
C TRP A 15 1.73 13.41 -19.73
N VAL A 16 2.39 14.55 -19.53
CA VAL A 16 1.93 15.69 -18.74
C VAL A 16 0.53 16.14 -19.19
N ARG A 17 0.28 16.22 -20.50
CA ARG A 17 -1.02 16.66 -21.05
C ARG A 17 -2.15 15.66 -20.82
N HIS A 18 -1.80 14.39 -20.57
CA HIS A 18 -2.77 13.31 -20.38
C HIS A 18 -2.98 12.94 -18.90
N VAL A 19 -2.24 13.56 -17.96
CA VAL A 19 -2.37 13.27 -16.52
C VAL A 19 -3.77 13.57 -16.02
N ASP A 20 -4.34 14.73 -16.39
CA ASP A 20 -5.65 15.16 -15.91
C ASP A 20 -6.75 14.20 -16.39
N ASN A 21 -6.70 13.86 -17.68
CA ASN A 21 -7.62 12.89 -18.28
C ASN A 21 -7.48 11.50 -17.65
N ALA A 22 -6.25 11.04 -17.41
CA ALA A 22 -6.01 9.75 -16.75
C ALA A 22 -6.53 9.74 -15.31
N THR A 23 -6.33 10.85 -14.58
CA THR A 23 -6.78 11.02 -13.19
C THR A 23 -8.30 11.02 -13.11
N LEU A 24 -8.96 11.81 -13.98
CA LEU A 24 -10.42 11.83 -14.09
C LEU A 24 -10.95 10.42 -14.40
N ALA A 25 -10.37 9.74 -15.38
CA ALA A 25 -10.79 8.39 -15.73
C ALA A 25 -10.70 7.43 -14.53
N VAL A 26 -9.59 7.47 -13.77
CA VAL A 26 -9.41 6.63 -12.55
C VAL A 26 -10.49 6.93 -11.52
N ASN A 27 -10.78 8.21 -11.27
CA ASN A 27 -11.77 8.63 -10.29
C ASN A 27 -13.20 8.25 -10.67
N LEU A 28 -13.52 8.24 -11.96
CA LEU A 28 -14.85 7.89 -12.47
C LEU A 28 -15.06 6.39 -12.67
N SER A 29 -13.98 5.62 -12.72
CA SER A 29 -14.07 4.18 -12.96
C SER A 29 -14.51 3.39 -11.74
N TYR A 30 -15.22 2.30 -12.01
CA TYR A 30 -15.65 1.35 -11.01
C TYR A 30 -14.47 0.69 -10.28
N ASN A 31 -14.46 0.78 -8.96
CA ASN A 31 -13.54 0.06 -8.10
C ASN A 31 -14.24 -1.16 -7.48
N ARG A 32 -13.75 -2.36 -7.80
CA ARG A 32 -14.34 -3.63 -7.35
C ARG A 32 -14.38 -3.79 -5.83
N ALA A 33 -13.39 -3.26 -5.11
CA ALA A 33 -13.33 -3.36 -3.65
C ALA A 33 -14.33 -2.42 -2.96
N ILE A 34 -14.63 -1.27 -3.59
CA ILE A 34 -15.55 -0.27 -3.04
C ILE A 34 -16.99 -0.52 -3.50
N GLY A 35 -17.17 -1.19 -4.64
CA GLY A 35 -18.50 -1.42 -5.22
C GLY A 35 -19.06 -0.23 -6.01
N CYS A 36 -18.31 0.87 -6.14
CA CYS A 36 -18.66 2.04 -6.94
C CYS A 36 -17.38 2.78 -7.38
N SER A 37 -17.52 3.95 -8.03
CA SER A 37 -16.36 4.77 -8.39
C SER A 37 -15.85 5.60 -7.21
N PRO A 38 -14.53 5.88 -7.11
CA PRO A 38 -13.98 6.76 -6.09
C PRO A 38 -14.66 8.13 -6.01
N TYR A 39 -15.07 8.68 -7.16
CA TYR A 39 -15.80 9.94 -7.23
C TYR A 39 -17.16 9.85 -6.52
N VAL A 40 -17.96 8.84 -6.85
CA VAL A 40 -19.27 8.63 -6.23
C VAL A 40 -19.13 8.40 -4.72
N PHE A 41 -18.13 7.61 -4.31
CA PHE A 41 -17.87 7.36 -2.90
C PHE A 41 -17.51 8.63 -2.12
N ARG A 42 -16.76 9.55 -2.74
CA ARG A 42 -16.32 10.81 -2.11
C ARG A 42 -17.44 11.84 -2.04
N PHE A 43 -18.16 12.04 -3.15
CA PHE A 43 -19.09 13.15 -3.31
C PHE A 43 -20.56 12.76 -3.10
N GLY A 44 -20.88 11.47 -3.00
CA GLY A 44 -22.26 10.99 -2.85
C GLY A 44 -23.11 11.19 -4.10
N ARG A 45 -22.51 11.52 -5.24
CA ARG A 45 -23.22 11.80 -6.49
C ARG A 45 -22.37 11.43 -7.71
N GLN A 46 -23.04 11.23 -8.84
CA GLN A 46 -22.36 11.07 -10.12
C GLN A 46 -21.81 12.43 -10.62
N PRO A 47 -20.72 12.44 -11.40
CA PRO A 47 -20.26 13.66 -12.06
C PRO A 47 -21.32 14.19 -13.02
N GLU A 48 -21.35 15.50 -13.25
CA GLU A 48 -22.18 16.09 -14.31
C GLU A 48 -21.39 16.07 -15.61
N MET A 49 -21.85 15.32 -16.60
CA MET A 49 -21.26 15.33 -17.93
C MET A 49 -22.00 16.34 -18.81
N GLU A 50 -21.35 16.83 -19.87
CA GLU A 50 -21.96 17.77 -20.81
C GLU A 50 -23.22 17.19 -21.48
N ILE A 51 -23.25 15.88 -21.70
CA ILE A 51 -24.40 15.15 -22.25
C ILE A 51 -25.58 15.17 -21.27
N ASP A 52 -25.32 15.09 -19.96
CA ASP A 52 -26.37 15.12 -18.94
C ASP A 52 -27.06 16.50 -18.91
N LYS A 53 -26.27 17.57 -19.12
CA LYS A 53 -26.80 18.93 -19.24
C LYS A 53 -27.64 19.11 -20.49
N ALA A 54 -27.20 18.56 -21.62
CA ALA A 54 -27.93 18.63 -22.88
C ALA A 54 -29.26 17.85 -22.83
N THR A 55 -29.31 16.77 -22.04
CA THR A 55 -30.50 15.90 -21.90
C THR A 55 -31.37 16.24 -20.69
N GLY A 56 -30.95 17.17 -19.82
CA GLY A 56 -31.67 17.55 -18.60
C GLY A 56 -31.72 16.44 -17.54
N ALA A 57 -30.77 15.50 -17.56
CA ALA A 57 -30.75 14.37 -16.63
C ALA A 57 -30.45 14.84 -15.20
N LYS A 58 -31.26 14.38 -14.22
CA LYS A 58 -31.05 14.71 -12.80
C LYS A 58 -30.00 13.78 -12.19
N GLN A 59 -29.08 14.37 -11.43
CA GLN A 59 -28.09 13.59 -10.67
C GLN A 59 -28.75 12.82 -9.53
N THR A 60 -28.38 11.55 -9.39
CA THR A 60 -28.72 10.76 -8.21
C THR A 60 -27.80 11.13 -7.05
N ILE A 61 -28.39 11.53 -5.93
CA ILE A 61 -27.69 11.77 -4.67
C ILE A 61 -27.89 10.55 -3.78
N ILE A 62 -26.78 9.97 -3.32
CA ILE A 62 -26.75 8.80 -2.46
C ILE A 62 -26.23 9.25 -1.08
N PRO A 63 -26.97 8.97 0.00
CA PRO A 63 -26.49 9.23 1.35
C PRO A 63 -25.17 8.51 1.64
N LYS A 64 -24.27 9.19 2.37
CA LYS A 64 -22.95 8.65 2.70
C LYS A 64 -23.02 7.35 3.51
N GLU A 65 -23.99 7.22 4.39
CA GLU A 65 -24.18 6.02 5.21
C GLU A 65 -24.45 4.78 4.35
N THR A 66 -25.29 4.92 3.32
CA THR A 66 -25.58 3.87 2.36
C THR A 66 -24.32 3.45 1.60
N LEU A 67 -23.51 4.43 1.18
CA LEU A 67 -22.24 4.16 0.50
C LEU A 67 -21.22 3.42 1.37
N ILE A 68 -21.16 3.75 2.67
CA ILE A 68 -20.29 3.05 3.61
C ILE A 68 -20.73 1.59 3.77
N LYS A 69 -22.05 1.34 3.95
CA LYS A 69 -22.59 -0.01 4.04
C LYS A 69 -22.30 -0.83 2.78
N MET A 70 -22.57 -0.26 1.60
CA MET A 70 -22.28 -0.91 0.32
C MET A 70 -20.78 -1.23 0.16
N ARG A 71 -19.90 -0.29 0.53
CA ARG A 71 -18.45 -0.50 0.52
C ARG A 71 -18.08 -1.69 1.39
N ASP A 72 -18.59 -1.75 2.62
CA ASP A 72 -18.21 -2.80 3.57
C ASP A 72 -18.65 -4.18 3.06
N GLU A 73 -19.87 -4.30 2.53
CA GLU A 73 -20.35 -5.52 1.90
C GLU A 73 -19.50 -5.95 0.70
N HIS A 74 -19.16 -5.01 -0.20
CA HIS A 74 -18.31 -5.27 -1.35
C HIS A 74 -16.89 -5.64 -0.95
N PHE A 75 -16.34 -4.95 0.05
CA PHE A 75 -15.01 -5.21 0.57
C PHE A 75 -14.94 -6.59 1.20
N TRP A 76 -15.92 -6.99 2.01
CA TRP A 76 -15.99 -8.34 2.59
C TRP A 76 -16.06 -9.43 1.52
N LYS A 77 -16.79 -9.20 0.42
CA LYS A 77 -16.83 -10.12 -0.73
C LYS A 77 -15.49 -10.15 -1.47
N TYR A 78 -14.88 -8.99 -1.70
CA TYR A 78 -13.59 -8.86 -2.41
C TYR A 78 -12.41 -9.41 -1.61
N ALA A 79 -12.44 -9.26 -0.28
CA ALA A 79 -11.41 -9.74 0.64
C ALA A 79 -11.34 -11.28 0.69
N LYS A 80 -12.41 -11.97 0.26
CA LYS A 80 -12.39 -13.44 0.16
C LYS A 80 -11.47 -13.86 -1.01
N HIS A 81 -10.31 -14.40 -0.62
CA HIS A 81 -9.40 -15.25 -1.38
C HIS A 81 -8.58 -14.59 -2.51
N ILE A 82 -7.48 -13.94 -2.12
CA ILE A 82 -6.22 -14.13 -2.82
C ILE A 82 -5.24 -14.74 -1.82
N GLU A 83 -5.33 -16.05 -1.59
CA GLU A 83 -4.23 -16.79 -0.95
C GLU A 83 -3.11 -16.93 -1.99
N LYS A 84 -2.32 -15.86 -2.14
CA LYS A 84 -1.08 -15.93 -2.90
C LYS A 84 -0.12 -16.77 -2.06
N GLY A 85 0.28 -17.92 -2.57
CA GLY A 85 1.05 -18.97 -1.87
C GLY A 85 1.90 -18.45 -0.72
N LYS A 86 1.50 -18.82 0.50
CA LYS A 86 2.24 -18.48 1.72
C LYS A 86 3.49 -19.34 1.76
N ILE A 87 4.65 -18.74 1.47
CA ILE A 87 5.91 -19.28 1.97
C ILE A 87 5.98 -18.82 3.44
N ASP A 88 5.46 -19.64 4.35
CA ASP A 88 5.60 -19.39 5.78
C ASP A 88 7.06 -19.63 6.18
N ILE A 89 7.84 -18.55 6.23
CA ILE A 89 9.16 -18.58 6.88
C ILE A 89 8.90 -18.40 8.37
N GLU A 90 9.00 -19.50 9.14
CA GLU A 90 8.76 -19.58 10.59
C GLU A 90 9.82 -18.87 11.46
N SER A 91 10.50 -17.85 10.97
CA SER A 91 11.43 -17.06 11.78
C SER A 91 10.65 -16.14 12.75
N ARG A 92 10.09 -16.71 13.82
CA ARG A 92 9.54 -15.93 14.93
C ARG A 92 10.70 -15.46 15.80
N LEU A 93 11.22 -14.28 15.46
CA LEU A 93 12.16 -13.56 16.30
C LEU A 93 11.49 -13.23 17.65
N LYS A 94 12.22 -13.42 18.74
CA LYS A 94 11.76 -13.18 20.11
C LYS A 94 12.33 -11.88 20.65
N VAL A 95 11.66 -11.33 21.66
CA VAL A 95 12.18 -10.22 22.44
C VAL A 95 13.47 -10.66 23.12
N GLY A 96 14.52 -9.83 23.02
CA GLY A 96 15.86 -10.13 23.49
C GLY A 96 16.82 -10.67 22.41
N ASP A 97 16.32 -11.10 21.25
CA ASP A 97 17.19 -11.61 20.18
C ASP A 97 18.07 -10.49 19.61
N ARG A 98 19.35 -10.80 19.39
CA ARG A 98 20.28 -9.97 18.61
C ARG A 98 19.98 -10.14 17.12
N VAL A 99 19.85 -9.01 16.43
CA VAL A 99 19.35 -8.97 15.06
C VAL A 99 20.15 -8.02 14.18
N LEU A 100 20.15 -8.33 12.89
CA LEU A 100 20.71 -7.51 11.82
C LEU A 100 19.57 -6.76 11.12
N ILE A 101 19.77 -5.48 10.83
CA ILE A 101 18.79 -4.66 10.10
C ILE A 101 19.28 -4.42 8.66
N PHE A 102 18.38 -4.58 7.69
CA PHE A 102 18.67 -4.28 6.28
C PHE A 102 18.59 -2.78 5.99
N ARG A 103 19.63 -2.23 5.36
CA ARG A 103 19.64 -0.87 4.79
C ARG A 103 19.84 -0.94 3.28
N LYS A 104 18.84 -0.45 2.54
CA LYS A 104 18.85 -0.45 1.07
C LYS A 104 19.84 0.57 0.48
N ILE A 105 20.03 1.69 1.19
CA ILE A 105 20.90 2.78 0.78
C ILE A 105 22.28 2.51 1.39
N GLY A 106 23.22 2.09 0.55
CA GLY A 106 24.65 2.03 0.85
C GLY A 106 25.37 3.07 -0.01
N THR A 107 26.54 3.50 0.44
CA THR A 107 27.41 4.40 -0.33
C THR A 107 28.14 3.67 -1.44
N ASP A 108 28.42 2.37 -1.23
CA ASP A 108 29.12 1.51 -2.18
C ASP A 108 28.31 0.25 -2.56
N LYS A 109 28.55 -0.29 -3.76
CA LYS A 109 27.94 -1.51 -4.28
C LYS A 109 28.36 -2.75 -3.47
N LEU A 110 29.58 -2.75 -2.92
CA LEU A 110 30.17 -3.86 -2.18
C LEU A 110 29.92 -3.80 -0.66
N GLU A 111 29.34 -2.71 -0.15
CA GLU A 111 29.05 -2.58 1.28
C GLU A 111 28.03 -3.59 1.77
N GLU A 112 28.28 -4.15 2.95
CA GLU A 112 27.32 -5.01 3.63
C GLU A 112 26.07 -4.21 4.04
N LYS A 113 24.92 -4.62 3.49
CA LYS A 113 23.62 -3.99 3.72
C LYS A 113 22.94 -4.42 5.02
N TRP A 114 23.38 -5.53 5.61
CA TRP A 114 22.90 -6.01 6.89
C TRP A 114 23.78 -5.45 7.99
N LYS A 115 23.25 -4.56 8.82
CA LYS A 115 24.01 -3.92 9.89
C LYS A 115 23.74 -4.60 11.23
N PRO A 116 24.79 -5.00 11.98
CA PRO A 116 24.67 -5.55 13.32
C PRO A 116 24.41 -4.47 14.37
N GLY A 117 24.30 -4.90 15.63
CA GLY A 117 24.23 -4.00 16.78
C GLY A 117 22.82 -3.65 17.23
N PHE A 118 21.84 -4.52 17.01
CA PHE A 118 20.44 -4.29 17.41
C PHE A 118 19.87 -5.45 18.21
N ILE A 119 18.99 -5.14 19.15
CA ILE A 119 18.28 -6.12 19.99
C ILE A 119 16.78 -5.85 19.90
N ILE A 120 15.95 -6.89 19.76
CA ILE A 120 14.49 -6.74 19.79
C ILE A 120 14.06 -6.40 21.21
N THR A 121 13.35 -5.28 21.36
CA THR A 121 12.76 -4.86 22.65
C THR A 121 11.29 -5.21 22.73
N ASP A 122 10.55 -5.15 21.61
CA ASP A 122 9.11 -5.36 21.62
C ASP A 122 8.58 -5.81 20.24
N THR A 123 7.38 -6.41 20.23
CA THR A 123 6.64 -6.89 19.06
C THR A 123 5.31 -6.16 18.93
N ILE A 124 5.15 -5.32 17.91
CA ILE A 124 3.91 -4.53 17.71
C ILE A 124 2.88 -5.34 16.91
N LEU A 125 3.33 -6.01 15.85
CA LEU A 125 2.50 -6.82 14.94
C LEU A 125 3.27 -8.10 14.61
N PRO A 126 2.61 -9.14 14.07
CA PRO A 126 3.30 -10.36 13.62
C PRO A 126 4.48 -10.13 12.68
N ASP A 127 4.41 -9.04 11.88
CA ASP A 127 5.44 -8.67 10.91
C ASP A 127 6.19 -7.37 11.28
N ALA A 128 6.05 -6.85 12.50
CA ALA A 128 6.69 -5.60 12.90
C ALA A 128 7.26 -5.64 14.33
N TYR A 129 8.54 -5.29 14.44
CA TYR A 129 9.34 -5.34 15.66
C TYR A 129 9.88 -3.96 16.02
N ILE A 130 10.06 -3.70 17.31
CA ILE A 130 10.85 -2.59 17.83
C ILE A 130 12.23 -3.13 18.19
N VAL A 131 13.26 -2.52 17.62
CA VAL A 131 14.66 -2.85 17.88
C VAL A 131 15.39 -1.67 18.48
N LYS A 132 16.29 -1.96 19.42
CA LYS A 132 17.13 -0.98 20.10
C LYS A 132 18.57 -1.16 19.63
N GLY A 133 19.18 -0.08 19.16
CA GLY A 133 20.61 -0.07 18.85
C GLY A 133 21.44 -0.14 20.13
N ILE A 134 22.39 -1.08 20.18
CA ILE A 134 23.27 -1.29 21.35
C ILE A 134 24.15 -0.05 21.55
N ASP A 135 24.81 0.41 20.50
CA ASP A 135 25.75 1.54 20.58
C ASP A 135 25.05 2.91 20.58
N SER A 136 23.93 3.00 19.84
CA SER A 136 23.24 4.28 19.64
C SER A 136 22.12 4.54 20.64
N ASN A 137 21.70 3.53 21.40
CA ASN A 137 20.55 3.56 22.31
C ASN A 137 19.23 4.02 21.64
N ARG A 138 19.17 4.01 20.30
CA ARG A 138 18.00 4.45 19.51
C ARG A 138 17.04 3.30 19.29
N PHE A 139 15.74 3.62 19.34
CA PHE A 139 14.68 2.69 18.99
C PHE A 139 14.26 2.87 17.53
N LEU A 140 14.08 1.75 16.83
CA LEU A 140 13.65 1.71 15.44
C LEU A 140 12.50 0.72 15.29
N ARG A 141 11.51 1.08 14.47
CA ARG A 141 10.46 0.15 14.05
C ARG A 141 10.87 -0.50 12.73
N VAL A 142 10.88 -1.83 12.69
CA VAL A 142 11.36 -2.60 11.53
C VAL A 142 10.35 -3.68 11.14
N ASN A 143 10.18 -3.90 9.85
CA ASN A 143 9.34 -4.97 9.30
C ASN A 143 10.12 -6.30 9.27
N LYS A 144 9.43 -7.44 9.43
CA LYS A 144 9.98 -8.80 9.31
C LYS A 144 10.85 -9.00 8.05
N SER A 145 10.53 -8.35 6.94
CA SER A 145 11.33 -8.45 5.70
C SER A 145 12.73 -7.81 5.79
N HIS A 146 12.96 -6.91 6.75
CA HIS A 146 14.20 -6.13 6.88
C HIS A 146 14.97 -6.46 8.16
N ILE A 147 14.68 -7.60 8.78
CA ILE A 147 15.29 -8.05 10.02
C ILE A 147 15.65 -9.54 9.88
N LYS A 148 16.82 -9.93 10.38
CA LYS A 148 17.23 -11.34 10.48
C LYS A 148 18.03 -11.55 11.76
N LEU A 149 18.04 -12.78 12.25
CA LEU A 149 18.84 -13.14 13.42
C LEU A 149 20.33 -12.90 13.14
N ASP A 150 21.04 -12.32 14.10
CA ASP A 150 22.50 -12.26 14.06
C ASP A 150 23.06 -13.59 14.59
N THR A 151 23.39 -14.52 13.70
CA THR A 151 23.94 -15.83 14.07
C THR A 151 25.42 -15.79 14.46
N VAL A 152 26.11 -14.67 14.20
CA VAL A 152 27.55 -14.53 14.47
C VAL A 152 27.76 -14.04 15.90
N ASN A 153 26.96 -13.06 16.32
CA ASN A 153 27.09 -12.44 17.64
C ASN A 153 26.01 -12.91 18.64
N SER A 154 25.36 -14.05 18.44
CA SER A 154 24.27 -14.55 19.31
C SER A 154 24.74 -15.30 20.57
N ARG A 155 26.01 -15.21 20.96
CA ARG A 155 26.54 -15.72 22.24
C ARG A 155 26.69 -14.62 23.28
#